data_AF-R7TYH8-F1
#
_entry.id   AF-R7TYH8-F1
#
_cell.length_a   1.000
_cell.length_b   1.000
_cell.length_c   1.000
_cell.angle_alpha   90.00
_cell.angle_beta   90.00
_cell.angle_gamma   90.00
#
_symmetry.space_group_name_H-M   'P 1'
#
loop_
_entity.id
_entity.type
_entity.pdbx_description
1 polymer ?
#
loop_
_entity_poly.entity_id
_entity_poly.type
_entity_poly.pdbx_seq_one_letter_code
_entity_poly.pdbx_strand_id
1 'polypeptide(L)'
;MDDSDEVDEFAVEDSDSLSDRPSELRLCRSCATLVDADGQGEGMLVSTAVNLKYEKFSSEIIVLLLICGTCSKYQAIWYRNKWTSFDSFLQISNHPTTITLQVTSLKSRICLWILSQVLHNQFDLSENETHMQFLPPPSNEFARLLIQNGNVIGFYSVKQKGALYRGSTMDRYQMNMVDTIYIRKEHRNQGLGILLIEDALDISPGHDLGFSSPVSESLLYVLKKLLIQHPALRDKIWLCDFTGCEGYKRSAWYEIKASLQ
;
A
#
# COMPACT_ATOMS: atom_id res chain seq x y z
N MET A 1 -20.00 -4.63 15.10
CA MET A 1 -19.00 -3.78 15.78
C MET A 1 -19.14 -2.43 15.10
N ASP A 2 -19.62 -1.45 15.85
CA ASP A 2 -19.93 -0.12 15.33
C ASP A 2 -18.64 0.59 14.91
N ASP A 3 -18.60 1.10 13.68
CA ASP A 3 -17.46 1.82 13.11
C ASP A 3 -17.22 3.20 13.75
N SER A 4 -18.11 3.66 14.65
CA SER A 4 -17.94 4.91 15.40
C SER A 4 -16.69 4.90 16.26
N ASP A 5 -16.39 3.76 16.88
CA ASP A 5 -15.28 3.65 17.83
C ASP A 5 -13.92 3.75 17.11
N GLU A 6 -13.79 3.30 15.86
CA GLU A 6 -12.52 3.40 15.13
C GLU A 6 -12.18 4.85 14.74
N VAL A 7 -13.17 5.74 14.53
CA VAL A 7 -12.91 7.14 14.15
C VAL A 7 -12.38 7.94 15.33
N ASP A 8 -12.93 7.72 16.52
CA ASP A 8 -12.50 8.36 17.76
C ASP A 8 -11.06 7.99 18.14
N GLU A 9 -10.55 6.83 17.69
CA GLU A 9 -9.16 6.43 17.90
C GLU A 9 -8.13 7.31 17.16
N PHE A 10 -8.57 8.03 16.12
CA PHE A 10 -7.73 8.93 15.31
C PHE A 10 -8.12 10.41 15.47
N ALA A 11 -9.30 10.70 16.00
CA ALA A 11 -9.80 12.05 16.18
C ALA A 11 -8.90 12.84 17.15
N VAL A 12 -8.72 14.12 16.82
CA VAL A 12 -8.15 15.12 17.73
C VAL A 12 -9.35 15.84 18.33
N GLU A 13 -9.61 15.63 19.62
CA GLU A 13 -10.51 16.51 20.38
C GLU A 13 -9.92 17.93 20.31
N ASP A 14 -10.63 18.83 19.64
CA ASP A 14 -10.45 20.28 19.47
C ASP A 14 -9.03 20.87 19.51
N SER A 15 -8.76 21.72 18.52
CA SER A 15 -7.49 22.38 18.21
C SER A 15 -6.85 23.24 19.31
N ASP A 16 -7.46 23.35 20.49
CA ASP A 16 -6.98 24.16 21.62
C ASP A 16 -6.17 23.37 22.68
N SER A 17 -6.04 22.04 22.54
CA SER A 17 -5.38 21.16 23.53
C SER A 17 -4.05 20.54 23.08
N LEU A 18 -3.34 21.17 22.13
CA LEU A 18 -1.99 20.73 21.71
C LEU A 18 -0.97 20.62 22.86
N SER A 19 -1.27 21.16 24.05
CA SER A 19 -0.40 21.23 25.22
C SER A 19 -0.44 20.03 26.17
N ASP A 20 -1.37 19.08 26.02
CA ASP A 20 -1.57 17.97 26.99
C ASP A 20 -1.19 16.58 26.45
N ARG A 21 -0.43 16.53 25.36
CA ARG A 21 0.04 15.25 24.81
C ARG A 21 1.24 14.75 25.63
N PRO A 22 1.34 13.45 25.91
CA PRO A 22 2.47 12.90 26.62
C PRO A 22 3.74 13.00 25.75
N SER A 23 4.73 13.72 26.26
CA SER A 23 6.08 13.79 25.68
C SER A 23 6.71 12.40 25.63
N GLU A 24 6.78 11.84 24.43
CA GLU A 24 7.57 10.66 24.12
C GLU A 24 8.76 11.11 23.27
N LEU A 25 9.89 11.40 23.92
CA LEU A 25 11.18 11.60 23.25
C LEU A 25 11.61 10.31 22.56
N ARG A 26 11.90 10.39 21.26
CA ARG A 26 12.33 9.25 20.44
C ARG A 26 13.51 9.65 19.57
N LEU A 27 14.34 8.67 19.22
CA LEU A 27 15.37 8.88 18.21
C LEU A 27 14.78 8.66 16.81
N CYS A 28 15.02 9.61 15.91
CA CYS A 28 14.71 9.46 14.51
C CYS A 28 15.42 8.23 13.95
N ARG A 29 14.68 7.30 13.36
CA ARG A 29 15.25 6.05 12.83
C ARG A 29 16.20 6.26 11.63
N SER A 30 16.21 7.45 11.04
CA SER A 30 16.99 7.78 9.84
C SER A 30 18.26 8.57 10.14
N CYS A 31 18.22 9.52 11.07
CA CYS A 31 19.36 10.40 11.37
C CYS A 31 19.74 10.47 12.85
N ALA A 32 19.08 9.69 13.71
CA ALA A 32 19.30 9.64 15.17
C ALA A 32 19.07 10.97 15.92
N THR A 33 18.52 12.01 15.28
CA THR A 33 18.08 13.23 15.98
C THR A 33 16.97 12.90 16.98
N LEU A 34 16.97 13.56 18.14
CA LEU A 34 15.86 13.52 19.08
C LEU A 34 14.63 14.20 18.47
N VAL A 35 13.51 13.50 18.47
CA VAL A 35 12.22 13.93 17.94
C VAL A 35 11.18 13.71 19.02
N ASP A 36 10.35 14.72 19.25
CA ASP A 36 9.16 14.61 20.07
C ASP A 36 8.03 15.44 19.46
N ALA A 37 6.84 15.31 20.05
CA ALA A 37 5.65 16.02 19.62
C ALA A 37 5.44 17.37 20.31
N ASP A 38 6.20 17.67 21.38
CA ASP A 38 5.93 18.76 22.32
C ASP A 38 7.01 19.86 22.27
N GLY A 39 7.91 19.79 21.29
CA GLY A 39 8.92 20.81 21.00
C GLY A 39 10.19 20.75 21.85
N GLN A 40 10.45 19.65 22.58
CA GLN A 40 11.72 19.46 23.31
C GLN A 40 12.83 18.87 22.43
N GLY A 41 12.54 18.63 21.15
CA GLY A 41 13.39 18.04 20.13
C GLY A 41 13.01 18.51 18.74
N GLU A 42 13.69 18.00 17.71
CA GLU A 42 13.50 18.41 16.31
C GLU A 42 12.33 17.65 15.69
N GLY A 43 11.14 17.75 16.27
CA GLY A 43 9.92 17.14 15.77
C GLY A 43 8.93 18.16 15.22
N MET A 44 8.28 17.79 14.12
CA MET A 44 7.21 18.56 13.52
C MET A 44 5.96 17.70 13.40
N LEU A 45 4.83 18.25 13.84
CA LEU A 45 3.52 17.63 13.70
C LEU A 45 2.92 17.99 12.36
N VAL A 46 2.49 16.98 11.60
CA VAL A 46 1.80 17.17 10.33
C VAL A 46 0.52 16.37 10.34
N SER A 47 -0.57 16.99 9.91
CA SER A 47 -1.83 16.32 9.66
C SER A 47 -1.98 16.03 8.17
N THR A 48 -2.53 14.87 7.82
CA THR A 48 -2.87 14.52 6.44
C THR A 48 -4.25 13.89 6.39
N ALA A 49 -5.05 14.27 5.39
CA ALA A 49 -6.31 13.61 5.12
C ALA A 49 -6.04 12.24 4.48
N VAL A 50 -6.59 11.18 5.07
CA VAL A 50 -6.63 9.84 4.49
C VAL A 50 -8.05 9.60 4.00
N ASN A 51 -8.19 9.50 2.69
CA ASN A 51 -9.47 9.27 2.03
C ASN A 51 -9.98 7.85 2.29
N LEU A 52 -11.15 7.77 2.94
CA LEU A 52 -11.89 6.53 3.11
C LEU A 52 -13.18 6.60 2.30
N LYS A 53 -13.45 5.50 1.62
CA LYS A 53 -14.74 5.22 1.02
C LYS A 53 -15.00 3.77 1.33
N TYR A 54 -15.89 3.57 2.27
CA TYR A 54 -16.43 2.27 2.59
C TYR A 54 -17.94 2.37 2.51
N GLU A 55 -18.63 1.25 2.31
CA GLU A 55 -19.98 1.10 1.76
C GLU A 55 -21.09 2.05 2.29
N LYS A 56 -20.90 2.74 3.42
CA LYS A 56 -21.87 3.67 4.01
C LYS A 56 -21.38 5.10 4.31
N PHE A 57 -20.08 5.39 4.19
CA PHE A 57 -19.53 6.73 4.50
C PHE A 57 -18.36 7.10 3.58
N SER A 58 -18.35 8.36 3.14
CA SER A 58 -17.25 9.02 2.43
C SER A 58 -16.68 10.08 3.37
N SER A 59 -15.90 9.64 4.35
CA SER A 59 -15.30 10.56 5.33
C SER A 59 -13.81 10.67 5.06
N GLU A 60 -13.34 11.91 4.94
CA GLU A 60 -11.92 12.20 5.10
C GLU A 60 -11.59 12.11 6.58
N ILE A 61 -10.64 11.25 6.94
CA ILE A 61 -10.12 11.20 8.30
C ILE A 61 -8.78 11.87 8.32
N ILE A 62 -8.61 12.79 9.27
CA ILE A 62 -7.34 13.47 9.48
C ILE A 62 -6.49 12.58 10.37
N VAL A 63 -5.36 12.13 9.84
CA VAL A 63 -4.36 11.39 10.59
C VAL A 63 -3.25 12.36 10.99
N LEU A 64 -2.88 12.33 12.26
CA LEU A 64 -1.76 13.10 12.77
C LEU A 64 -0.47 12.26 12.77
N LEU A 65 0.58 12.84 12.23
CA LEU A 65 1.88 12.19 12.03
C LEU A 65 2.98 13.03 12.67
N LEU A 66 3.95 12.32 13.25
CA LEU A 66 5.18 12.92 13.74
C LEU A 66 6.26 12.79 12.67
N ILE A 67 6.87 13.91 12.32
CA ILE A 67 7.97 14.00 11.34
C ILE A 67 9.23 14.48 12.06
N CYS A 68 10.39 13.97 11.65
CA CYS A 68 11.67 14.52 12.06
C CYS A 68 11.95 15.84 11.31
N GLY A 69 12.13 16.95 12.03
CA GLY A 69 12.46 18.26 11.49
C GLY A 69 13.82 18.33 10.77
N THR A 70 14.75 17.43 11.09
CA THR A 70 16.07 17.39 10.43
C THR A 70 16.05 16.73 9.05
N CYS A 71 15.36 15.58 8.91
CA CYS A 71 15.41 14.76 7.69
C CYS A 71 14.06 14.58 7.00
N SER A 72 13.00 15.17 7.54
CA SER A 72 11.62 15.12 7.03
C SER A 72 11.02 13.71 6.91
N LYS A 73 11.60 12.72 7.60
CA LYS A 73 11.11 11.34 7.63
C LYS A 73 10.03 11.19 8.70
N TYR A 74 8.95 10.47 8.36
CA TYR A 74 7.90 10.12 9.30
C TYR A 74 8.44 9.18 10.39
N GLN A 75 8.00 9.38 11.62
CA GLN A 75 8.44 8.63 12.80
C GLN A 75 7.31 7.86 13.48
N ALA A 76 6.14 8.47 13.62
CA ALA A 76 5.02 7.89 14.34
C ALA A 76 3.67 8.41 13.84
N ILE A 77 2.62 7.68 14.19
CA ILE A 77 1.22 8.03 13.97
C ILE A 77 0.53 8.20 15.33
N TRP A 78 -0.31 9.23 15.45
CA TRP A 78 -1.18 9.37 16.62
C TRP A 78 -2.31 8.36 16.54
N TYR A 79 -2.43 7.51 17.57
CA TYR A 79 -3.42 6.45 17.59
C TYR A 79 -3.75 6.06 19.03
N ARG A 80 -5.04 6.04 19.41
CA ARG A 80 -5.51 5.73 20.78
C ARG A 80 -4.82 6.58 21.85
N ASN A 81 -4.79 7.89 21.64
CA ASN A 81 -4.19 8.89 22.54
C ASN A 81 -2.70 8.66 22.86
N LYS A 82 -1.94 8.07 21.93
CA LYS A 82 -0.49 7.90 22.06
C LYS A 82 0.23 7.90 20.73
N TRP A 83 1.52 8.23 20.77
CA TRP A 83 2.42 8.14 19.61
C TRP A 83 2.82 6.69 19.34
N THR A 84 2.24 6.11 18.29
CA THR A 84 2.49 4.71 17.93
C THR A 84 3.48 4.63 16.77
N SER A 85 4.49 3.76 16.89
CA SER A 85 5.41 3.48 15.78
C SER A 85 4.68 2.81 14.62
N PHE A 86 5.16 2.95 13.39
CA PHE A 86 4.53 2.28 12.24
C PHE A 86 4.56 0.75 12.38
N ASP A 87 5.64 0.17 12.91
CA ASP A 87 5.72 -1.27 13.12
C ASP A 87 4.66 -1.76 14.12
N SER A 88 4.50 -1.06 15.24
CA SER A 88 3.44 -1.36 16.21
C SER A 88 2.04 -1.14 15.64
N PHE A 89 1.86 -0.14 14.78
CA PHE A 89 0.57 0.14 14.16
C PHE A 89 0.18 -0.94 13.14
N LEU A 90 1.16 -1.48 12.39
CA LEU A 90 0.97 -2.51 11.37
C LEU A 90 0.78 -3.92 11.94
N GLN A 91 0.93 -4.11 13.25
CA GLN A 91 0.54 -5.33 13.93
C GLN A 91 -0.98 -5.36 14.10
N ILE A 92 -1.68 -6.12 13.25
CA ILE A 92 -3.16 -6.13 13.21
C ILE A 92 -3.78 -7.48 13.58
N SER A 93 -2.96 -8.51 13.75
CA SER A 93 -3.42 -9.85 14.10
C SER A 93 -2.36 -10.59 14.90
N ASN A 94 -2.75 -11.69 15.55
CA ASN A 94 -1.84 -12.67 16.13
C ASN A 94 -1.78 -13.96 15.31
N HIS A 95 -2.25 -13.93 14.05
CA HIS A 95 -2.23 -15.11 13.19
C HIS A 95 -0.78 -15.54 12.89
N PRO A 96 -0.45 -16.84 13.09
CA PRO A 96 0.91 -17.36 12.91
C PRO A 96 1.27 -17.64 11.46
N THR A 97 0.32 -17.52 10.53
CA THR A 97 0.50 -17.84 9.10
C THR A 97 0.48 -16.60 8.22
N THR A 98 1.03 -16.73 7.02
CA THR A 98 0.96 -15.67 6.01
C THR A 98 -0.42 -15.71 5.34
N ILE A 99 -1.12 -14.58 5.32
CA ILE A 99 -2.48 -14.46 4.76
C ILE A 99 -2.67 -13.15 4.00
N THR A 100 -3.69 -13.08 3.14
CA THR A 100 -4.14 -11.86 2.47
C THR A 100 -5.50 -11.42 3.02
N LEU A 101 -5.61 -10.17 3.48
CA LEU A 101 -6.87 -9.60 3.98
C LEU A 101 -7.34 -8.44 3.11
N GLN A 102 -8.61 -8.45 2.72
CA GLN A 102 -9.20 -7.33 1.99
C GLN A 102 -9.25 -6.08 2.85
N VAL A 103 -8.98 -4.94 2.23
CA VAL A 103 -9.06 -3.62 2.87
C VAL A 103 -10.53 -3.21 2.96
N THR A 104 -11.14 -3.41 4.13
CA THR A 104 -12.56 -3.09 4.40
C THR A 104 -12.77 -2.24 5.66
N SER A 105 -11.77 -2.12 6.54
CA SER A 105 -11.85 -1.29 7.76
C SER A 105 -10.99 -0.03 7.66
N LEU A 106 -11.26 0.96 8.52
CA LEU A 106 -10.44 2.16 8.65
C LEU A 106 -9.00 1.80 9.01
N LYS A 107 -8.82 0.92 9.99
CA LYS A 107 -7.49 0.42 10.36
C LYS A 107 -6.72 -0.15 9.16
N SER A 108 -7.36 -1.02 8.36
CA SER A 108 -6.73 -1.63 7.18
C SER A 108 -6.40 -0.60 6.09
N ARG A 109 -7.23 0.44 5.94
CA ARG A 109 -7.00 1.54 5.01
C ARG A 109 -5.81 2.40 5.41
N ILE A 110 -5.67 2.70 6.69
CA ILE A 110 -4.52 3.45 7.19
C ILE A 110 -3.24 2.61 7.05
N CYS A 111 -3.30 1.29 7.26
CA CYS A 111 -2.17 0.40 6.98
C CYS A 111 -1.76 0.47 5.49
N LEU A 112 -2.72 0.43 4.57
CA LEU A 112 -2.46 0.60 3.13
C LEU A 112 -1.80 1.96 2.81
N TRP A 113 -2.28 3.03 3.44
CA TRP A 113 -1.70 4.36 3.29
C TRP A 113 -0.27 4.42 3.85
N ILE A 114 -0.01 3.87 5.04
CA ILE A 114 1.34 3.80 5.63
C ILE A 114 2.29 3.02 4.72
N LEU A 115 1.88 1.87 4.20
CA LEU A 115 2.73 1.07 3.30
C LEU A 115 3.09 1.85 2.03
N SER A 116 2.12 2.51 1.40
CA SER A 116 2.31 3.20 0.12
C SER A 116 3.03 4.54 0.27
N GLN A 117 2.62 5.39 1.23
CA GLN A 117 3.12 6.76 1.34
C GLN A 117 4.30 6.91 2.29
N VAL A 118 4.36 6.09 3.32
CA VAL A 118 5.41 6.17 4.33
C VAL A 118 6.50 5.17 4.03
N LEU A 119 6.21 3.87 4.18
CA LEU A 119 7.24 2.83 4.10
C LEU A 119 7.84 2.72 2.70
N HIS A 120 7.01 2.61 1.66
CA HIS A 120 7.51 2.58 0.29
C HIS A 120 8.26 3.86 -0.07
N ASN A 121 7.58 5.00 -0.11
CA ASN A 121 8.14 6.23 -0.67
C ASN A 121 9.31 6.83 0.15
N GLN A 122 9.39 6.59 1.47
CA GLN A 122 10.44 7.17 2.30
C GLN A 122 11.53 6.20 2.75
N PHE A 123 11.29 4.88 2.79
CA PHE A 123 12.24 3.94 3.40
C PHE A 123 12.70 2.84 2.46
N ASP A 124 11.82 2.38 1.55
CA ASP A 124 12.15 1.30 0.63
C ASP A 124 12.52 1.75 -0.77
N LEU A 125 12.08 2.96 -1.17
CA LEU A 125 12.44 3.57 -2.44
C LEU A 125 13.92 3.95 -2.43
N SER A 126 14.68 3.49 -3.42
CA SER A 126 16.05 3.97 -3.61
C SER A 126 16.05 5.38 -4.22
N GLU A 127 17.13 6.14 -4.01
CA GLU A 127 17.26 7.51 -4.54
C GLU A 127 17.13 7.58 -6.07
N ASN A 128 17.53 6.52 -6.78
CA ASN A 128 17.45 6.42 -8.24
C ASN A 128 16.04 6.09 -8.77
N GLU A 129 15.11 5.71 -7.88
CA GLU A 129 13.76 5.24 -8.22
C GLU A 129 12.67 6.24 -7.83
N THR A 130 13.04 7.50 -7.57
CA THR A 130 12.14 8.57 -7.13
C THR A 130 10.92 8.79 -8.02
N HIS A 131 11.00 8.46 -9.31
CA HIS A 131 9.88 8.53 -10.25
C HIS A 131 8.82 7.42 -10.06
N MET A 132 9.09 6.42 -9.22
CA MET A 132 8.19 5.28 -8.95
C MET A 132 7.42 5.41 -7.62
N GLN A 133 7.32 6.63 -7.06
CA GLN A 133 6.51 6.85 -5.86
C GLN A 133 5.07 6.40 -6.08
N PHE A 134 4.54 5.63 -5.12
CA PHE A 134 3.15 5.22 -5.16
C PHE A 134 2.26 6.37 -4.73
N LEU A 135 1.17 6.55 -5.47
CA LEU A 135 0.01 7.30 -5.00
C LEU A 135 -0.83 6.38 -4.10
N PRO A 136 -1.57 6.93 -3.12
CA PRO A 136 -2.50 6.12 -2.35
C PRO A 136 -3.51 5.48 -3.30
N PRO A 137 -3.73 4.15 -3.23
CA PRO A 137 -4.82 3.54 -3.98
C PRO A 137 -6.12 4.23 -3.57
N PRO A 138 -6.95 4.69 -4.52
CA PRO A 138 -8.20 5.34 -4.20
C PRO A 138 -9.13 4.39 -3.47
N SER A 139 -10.14 4.99 -2.87
CA SER A 139 -10.98 4.31 -1.90
C SER A 139 -12.03 3.41 -2.53
N ASN A 140 -12.29 3.56 -3.82
CA ASN A 140 -13.14 2.68 -4.61
C ASN A 140 -12.36 1.57 -5.35
N GLU A 141 -11.02 1.55 -5.26
CA GLU A 141 -10.23 0.46 -5.84
C GLU A 141 -10.09 -0.67 -4.82
N PHE A 142 -10.14 -1.90 -5.35
CA PHE A 142 -9.95 -3.09 -4.54
C PHE A 142 -8.50 -3.18 -4.08
N ALA A 143 -8.27 -3.55 -2.83
CA ALA A 143 -6.93 -3.80 -2.31
C ALA A 143 -6.95 -4.90 -1.24
N ARG A 144 -5.84 -5.62 -1.13
CA ARG A 144 -5.60 -6.55 -0.01
C ARG A 144 -4.23 -6.29 0.60
N LEU A 145 -4.17 -6.44 1.92
CA LEU A 145 -2.96 -6.42 2.71
C LEU A 145 -2.36 -7.82 2.78
N LEU A 146 -1.03 -7.90 2.68
CA LEU A 146 -0.25 -9.10 2.99
C LEU A 146 0.15 -9.06 4.46
N ILE A 147 -0.19 -10.12 5.19
CA ILE A 147 0.11 -10.24 6.62
C ILE A 147 1.02 -11.44 6.81
N GLN A 148 2.11 -11.27 7.54
CA GLN A 148 3.02 -12.34 7.94
C GLN A 148 3.25 -12.24 9.44
N ASN A 149 2.98 -13.32 10.17
CA ASN A 149 3.12 -13.38 11.63
C ASN A 149 2.42 -12.21 12.33
N GLY A 150 1.18 -11.92 11.92
CA GLY A 150 0.37 -10.84 12.49
C GLY A 150 0.70 -9.41 12.03
N ASN A 151 1.80 -9.20 11.32
CA ASN A 151 2.24 -7.90 10.85
C ASN A 151 1.87 -7.68 9.39
N VAL A 152 1.35 -6.49 9.07
CA VAL A 152 1.14 -6.08 7.69
C VAL A 152 2.49 -5.74 7.05
N ILE A 153 2.85 -6.47 6.01
CA ILE A 153 4.17 -6.40 5.38
C ILE A 153 4.14 -6.00 3.90
N GLY A 154 2.95 -5.89 3.32
CA GLY A 154 2.79 -5.57 1.91
C GLY A 154 1.33 -5.40 1.54
N PHE A 155 1.07 -5.12 0.28
CA PHE A 155 -0.28 -5.03 -0.27
C PHE A 155 -0.25 -5.21 -1.78
N TYR A 156 -1.43 -5.41 -2.35
CA TYR A 156 -1.67 -5.12 -3.76
C TYR A 156 -3.02 -4.43 -3.95
N SER A 157 -3.14 -3.64 -5.01
CA SER A 157 -4.38 -3.00 -5.46
C SER A 157 -4.76 -3.47 -6.86
N VAL A 158 -6.07 -3.51 -7.14
CA VAL A 158 -6.62 -3.97 -8.41
C VAL A 158 -7.63 -2.96 -8.95
N LYS A 159 -7.41 -2.56 -10.20
CA LYS A 159 -8.41 -1.94 -11.06
C LYS A 159 -9.32 -3.05 -11.57
N GLN A 160 -10.50 -3.17 -10.97
CA GLN A 160 -11.44 -4.25 -11.28
C GLN A 160 -12.04 -4.08 -12.68
N LYS A 161 -12.27 -5.21 -13.35
CA LYS A 161 -13.02 -5.26 -14.62
C LYS A 161 -14.37 -4.55 -14.47
N GLY A 162 -14.70 -3.67 -15.42
CA GLY A 162 -15.93 -2.88 -15.42
C GLY A 162 -15.86 -1.58 -14.61
N ALA A 163 -14.85 -1.38 -13.77
CA ALA A 163 -14.64 -0.10 -13.09
C ALA A 163 -14.27 1.00 -14.10
N LEU A 164 -14.65 2.24 -13.79
CA LEU A 164 -14.42 3.39 -14.66
C LEU A 164 -12.92 3.70 -14.75
N TYR A 165 -12.43 3.92 -15.97
CA TYR A 165 -11.07 4.38 -16.20
C TYR A 165 -10.94 5.83 -15.73
N ARG A 166 -9.97 6.13 -14.85
CA ARG A 166 -9.85 7.47 -14.22
C ARG A 166 -9.70 8.62 -15.23
N GLY A 167 -9.21 8.35 -16.44
CA GLY A 167 -9.05 9.35 -17.49
C GLY A 167 -10.26 9.52 -18.43
N SER A 168 -11.37 8.82 -18.20
CA SER A 168 -12.52 8.80 -19.11
C SER A 168 -13.84 8.63 -18.36
N THR A 169 -14.90 9.24 -18.87
CA THR A 169 -16.27 9.05 -18.34
C THR A 169 -16.98 7.85 -18.95
N MET A 170 -16.42 7.27 -20.03
CA MET A 170 -17.06 6.21 -20.81
C MET A 170 -16.28 4.90 -20.72
N ASP A 171 -14.96 4.97 -20.63
CA ASP A 171 -14.12 3.79 -20.72
C ASP A 171 -14.07 3.02 -19.40
N ARG A 172 -14.07 1.69 -19.52
CA ARG A 172 -14.03 0.76 -18.39
C ARG A 172 -12.92 -0.26 -18.60
N TYR A 173 -12.33 -0.70 -17.50
CA TYR A 173 -11.33 -1.77 -17.54
C TYR A 173 -11.94 -3.06 -18.08
N GLN A 174 -11.27 -3.70 -19.03
CA GLN A 174 -11.77 -4.92 -19.67
C GLN A 174 -11.32 -6.20 -18.95
N MET A 175 -10.43 -6.06 -17.98
CA MET A 175 -9.97 -7.13 -17.09
C MET A 175 -9.56 -6.57 -15.73
N ASN A 176 -9.34 -7.47 -14.77
CA ASN A 176 -8.70 -7.09 -13.52
C ASN A 176 -7.23 -6.77 -13.79
N MET A 177 -6.76 -5.63 -13.31
CA MET A 177 -5.37 -5.24 -13.45
C MET A 177 -4.78 -4.91 -12.09
N VAL A 178 -3.68 -5.59 -11.73
CA VAL A 178 -2.87 -5.21 -10.58
C VAL A 178 -2.26 -3.85 -10.89
N ASP A 179 -2.65 -2.84 -10.12
CA ASP A 179 -2.19 -1.47 -10.32
C ASP A 179 -0.95 -1.16 -9.49
N THR A 180 -0.91 -1.69 -8.27
CA THR A 180 0.23 -1.56 -7.37
C THR A 180 0.42 -2.85 -6.63
N ILE A 181 1.66 -3.28 -6.49
CA ILE A 181 2.06 -4.41 -5.66
C ILE A 181 3.32 -4.02 -4.91
N TYR A 182 3.30 -4.25 -3.61
CA TYR A 182 4.37 -3.82 -2.73
C TYR A 182 4.58 -4.81 -1.61
N ILE A 183 5.85 -5.10 -1.34
CA ILE A 183 6.30 -5.85 -0.19
C ILE A 183 7.45 -5.06 0.43
N ARG A 184 7.41 -4.87 1.75
CA ARG A 184 8.47 -4.23 2.53
C ARG A 184 9.82 -4.85 2.23
N LYS A 185 10.86 -4.04 2.07
CA LYS A 185 12.19 -4.46 1.58
C LYS A 185 12.78 -5.62 2.39
N GLU A 186 12.65 -5.58 3.70
CA GLU A 186 13.13 -6.61 4.63
C GLU A 186 12.38 -7.95 4.53
N HIS A 187 11.20 -7.98 3.92
CA HIS A 187 10.40 -9.20 3.69
C HIS A 187 10.51 -9.74 2.24
N ARG A 188 11.29 -9.09 1.36
CA ARG A 188 11.46 -9.55 -0.03
C ARG A 188 12.30 -10.83 -0.13
N ASN A 189 12.28 -11.46 -1.31
CA ASN A 189 13.02 -12.70 -1.62
C ASN A 189 12.56 -13.96 -0.87
N GLN A 190 11.34 -13.96 -0.31
CA GLN A 190 10.75 -15.11 0.40
C GLN A 190 9.63 -15.81 -0.39
N GLY A 191 9.48 -15.52 -1.69
CA GLY A 191 8.38 -16.07 -2.52
C GLY A 191 7.04 -15.32 -2.40
N LEU A 192 6.94 -14.34 -1.50
CA LEU A 192 5.71 -13.58 -1.23
C LEU A 192 5.15 -12.82 -2.43
N GLY A 193 6.00 -12.41 -3.38
CA GLY A 193 5.54 -11.77 -4.61
C GLY A 193 4.72 -12.70 -5.50
N ILE A 194 5.11 -13.98 -5.58
CA ILE A 194 4.35 -15.00 -6.30
C ILE A 194 3.01 -15.24 -5.62
N LEU A 195 3.01 -15.38 -4.29
CA LEU A 195 1.80 -15.56 -3.48
C LEU A 195 0.77 -14.45 -3.74
N LEU A 196 1.21 -13.18 -3.79
CA LEU A 196 0.31 -12.06 -4.08
C LEU A 196 -0.26 -12.09 -5.50
N ILE A 197 0.52 -12.56 -6.48
CA ILE A 197 0.07 -12.68 -7.87
C ILE A 197 -0.94 -13.83 -8.01
N GLU A 198 -0.71 -14.95 -7.33
CA GLU A 198 -1.64 -16.09 -7.29
C GLU A 198 -2.96 -15.67 -6.62
N ASP A 199 -2.91 -14.97 -5.49
CA ASP A 199 -4.10 -14.44 -4.83
C ASP A 199 -4.89 -13.45 -5.73
N ALA A 200 -4.18 -12.62 -6.50
CA ALA A 200 -4.80 -11.73 -7.48
C ALA A 200 -5.40 -12.49 -8.69
N LEU A 201 -4.79 -13.60 -9.11
CA LEU A 201 -5.32 -14.49 -10.15
C LEU A 201 -6.61 -15.18 -9.70
N ASP A 202 -6.66 -15.65 -8.45
CA ASP A 202 -7.81 -16.38 -7.91
C ASP A 202 -9.08 -15.52 -7.86
N ILE A 203 -8.94 -14.23 -7.61
CA ILE A 203 -10.06 -13.27 -7.62
C ILE A 203 -10.39 -12.74 -9.02
N SER A 204 -9.62 -13.13 -10.05
CA SER A 204 -9.76 -12.58 -11.40
C SER A 204 -10.61 -13.47 -12.31
N PRO A 205 -11.61 -12.90 -13.03
CA PRO A 205 -12.48 -13.69 -13.90
C PRO A 205 -11.68 -14.47 -14.96
N GLY A 206 -11.92 -15.78 -15.05
CA GLY A 206 -11.23 -16.66 -16.01
C GLY A 206 -9.73 -16.86 -15.73
N HIS A 207 -9.26 -16.44 -14.55
CA HIS A 207 -7.86 -16.37 -14.16
C HIS A 207 -7.02 -15.52 -15.13
N ASP A 208 -7.62 -14.56 -15.83
CA ASP A 208 -6.90 -13.61 -16.67
C ASP A 208 -6.54 -12.37 -15.84
N LEU A 209 -5.25 -12.10 -15.68
CA LEU A 209 -4.73 -11.01 -14.85
C LEU A 209 -3.85 -10.06 -15.66
N GLY A 210 -4.19 -8.77 -15.62
CA GLY A 210 -3.37 -7.70 -16.15
C GLY A 210 -2.46 -7.06 -15.10
N PHE A 211 -1.39 -6.43 -15.54
CA PHE A 211 -0.54 -5.56 -14.73
C PHE A 211 -0.49 -4.17 -15.38
N SER A 212 -0.83 -3.13 -14.62
CA SER A 212 -0.74 -1.76 -15.10
C SER A 212 0.71 -1.39 -15.43
N SER A 213 0.89 -0.79 -16.60
CA SER A 213 2.16 -0.18 -17.02
C SER A 213 2.40 1.17 -16.31
N PRO A 214 3.67 1.54 -16.01
CA PRO A 214 4.88 0.73 -16.18
C PRO A 214 5.04 -0.35 -15.10
N VAL A 215 5.62 -1.49 -15.49
CA VAL A 215 5.92 -2.60 -14.58
C VAL A 215 7.40 -2.55 -14.20
N SER A 216 7.70 -2.57 -12.90
CA SER A 216 9.08 -2.51 -12.42
C SER A 216 9.89 -3.75 -12.81
N GLU A 217 11.20 -3.60 -12.97
CA GLU A 217 12.10 -4.72 -13.28
C GLU A 217 12.00 -5.85 -12.25
N SER A 218 11.86 -5.48 -10.96
CA SER A 218 11.69 -6.44 -9.88
C SER A 218 10.43 -7.30 -10.05
N LEU A 219 9.32 -6.69 -10.49
CA LEU A 219 8.07 -7.39 -10.74
C LEU A 219 8.15 -8.25 -12.02
N LEU A 220 8.78 -7.75 -13.08
CA LEU A 220 9.07 -8.56 -14.27
C LEU A 220 9.88 -9.82 -13.95
N TYR A 221 10.85 -9.71 -13.04
CA TYR A 221 11.62 -10.86 -12.58
C TYR A 221 10.76 -11.89 -11.80
N VAL A 222 9.84 -11.42 -10.96
CA VAL A 222 8.87 -12.29 -10.27
C VAL A 222 7.94 -12.98 -11.28
N LEU A 223 7.39 -12.24 -12.24
CA LEU A 223 6.55 -12.78 -13.31
C LEU A 223 7.30 -13.82 -14.14
N LYS A 224 8.57 -13.56 -14.47
CA LYS A 224 9.42 -14.53 -15.18
C LYS A 224 9.52 -15.86 -14.42
N LYS A 225 9.78 -15.80 -13.11
CA LYS A 225 9.86 -17.01 -12.27
C LYS A 225 8.55 -17.78 -12.27
N LEU A 226 7.44 -17.08 -12.03
CA LEU A 226 6.09 -17.67 -12.05
C LEU A 226 5.81 -18.38 -13.38
N LEU A 227 6.04 -17.71 -14.51
CA LEU A 227 5.73 -18.23 -15.85
C LEU A 227 6.66 -19.37 -16.32
N ILE A 228 7.85 -19.48 -15.73
CA ILE A 228 8.72 -20.65 -15.91
C ILE A 228 8.16 -21.85 -15.12
N GLN A 229 7.76 -21.62 -13.87
CA GLN A 229 7.25 -22.67 -12.97
C GLN A 229 5.86 -23.17 -13.39
N HIS A 230 5.01 -22.28 -13.93
CA HIS A 230 3.64 -22.58 -14.30
C HIS A 230 3.36 -22.22 -15.76
N PRO A 231 3.72 -23.10 -16.72
CA PRO A 231 3.50 -22.84 -18.15
C PRO A 231 2.04 -22.54 -18.54
N ALA A 232 1.07 -23.06 -17.77
CA ALA A 232 -0.36 -22.83 -17.97
C ALA A 232 -0.80 -21.38 -17.67
N LEU A 233 0.06 -20.54 -17.10
CA LEU A 233 -0.24 -19.12 -16.85
C LEU A 233 0.27 -18.20 -17.97
N ARG A 234 1.00 -18.72 -18.98
CA ARG A 234 1.64 -17.90 -20.02
C ARG A 234 0.66 -17.17 -20.94
N ASP A 235 -0.55 -17.71 -21.09
CA ASP A 235 -1.68 -17.12 -21.81
C ASP A 235 -2.66 -16.39 -20.88
N LYS A 236 -2.34 -16.28 -19.58
CA LYS A 236 -3.19 -15.70 -18.54
C LYS A 236 -2.68 -14.40 -17.93
N ILE A 237 -1.40 -14.10 -18.15
CA ILE A 237 -0.74 -12.91 -17.59
C ILE A 237 -0.44 -11.88 -18.68
N TRP A 238 -0.90 -10.66 -18.44
CA TRP A 238 -0.86 -9.58 -19.42
C TRP A 238 -0.20 -8.32 -18.85
N LEU A 239 0.62 -7.64 -19.64
CA LEU A 239 1.10 -6.28 -19.38
C LEU A 239 0.16 -5.31 -20.11
N CYS A 240 -0.47 -4.41 -19.37
CA CYS A 240 -1.59 -3.62 -19.88
C CYS A 240 -1.30 -2.12 -19.80
N ASP A 241 -1.60 -1.45 -20.89
CA ASP A 241 -1.74 0.01 -20.96
C ASP A 241 -3.23 0.38 -20.88
N PHE A 242 -3.54 1.60 -20.45
CA PHE A 242 -4.91 2.16 -20.40
C PHE A 242 -5.95 1.24 -19.72
N THR A 243 -6.90 0.69 -20.49
CA THR A 243 -8.03 -0.12 -20.00
C THR A 243 -7.80 -1.64 -20.12
N GLY A 244 -6.66 -2.06 -20.68
CA GLY A 244 -6.37 -3.47 -20.94
C GLY A 244 -7.28 -4.13 -21.97
N CYS A 245 -7.89 -3.35 -22.88
CA CYS A 245 -8.65 -3.91 -24.00
C CYS A 245 -7.71 -4.44 -25.10
N GLU A 246 -8.26 -5.14 -26.10
CA GLU A 246 -7.47 -5.64 -27.23
C GLU A 246 -6.70 -4.49 -27.91
N GLY A 247 -5.41 -4.72 -28.18
CA GLY A 247 -4.48 -3.69 -28.65
C GLY A 247 -3.75 -2.90 -27.55
N TYR A 248 -4.26 -2.90 -26.31
CA TYR A 248 -3.60 -2.29 -25.14
C TYR A 248 -3.14 -3.32 -24.10
N LYS A 249 -3.09 -4.59 -24.47
CA LYS A 249 -2.50 -5.65 -23.64
C LYS A 249 -1.48 -6.46 -24.45
N ARG A 250 -0.39 -6.83 -23.80
CA ARG A 250 0.69 -7.67 -24.36
C ARG A 250 0.89 -8.86 -23.44
N SER A 251 1.15 -10.04 -23.99
CA SER A 251 1.46 -11.22 -23.16
C SER A 251 2.76 -10.98 -22.40
N ALA A 252 2.70 -11.07 -21.07
CA ALA A 252 3.90 -10.89 -20.25
C ALA A 252 4.98 -11.92 -20.58
N TRP A 253 4.59 -13.14 -20.96
CA TRP A 253 5.53 -14.18 -21.35
C TRP A 253 6.37 -13.79 -22.57
N TYR A 254 5.74 -13.25 -23.62
CA TYR A 254 6.46 -12.87 -24.83
C TYR A 254 7.36 -11.65 -24.60
N GLU A 255 6.90 -10.66 -23.85
CA GLU A 255 7.69 -9.46 -23.48
C GLU A 255 8.93 -9.82 -22.65
N ILE A 256 8.76 -10.70 -21.65
CA ILE A 256 9.87 -11.19 -20.82
C ILE A 256 10.84 -12.02 -21.65
N LYS A 257 10.37 -12.81 -22.62
CA LYS A 257 11.25 -13.60 -23.48
C LYS A 257 12.06 -12.72 -24.42
N ALA A 258 11.47 -11.67 -24.97
CA ALA A 258 12.13 -10.73 -25.87
C ALA A 258 13.25 -9.94 -25.19
N SER A 259 13.11 -9.62 -23.89
CA SER A 259 14.13 -8.92 -23.10
C SER A 259 15.31 -9.80 -22.64
N LEU A 260 15.29 -11.09 -22.95
CA LEU A 260 16.37 -12.05 -22.64
C LEU A 260 17.25 -12.39 -23.84
N GLN A 261 17.03 -11.73 -24.97
CA GLN A 261 17.82 -11.85 -26.20
C GLN A 261 18.69 -10.61 -26.38
#